data_AF-A0A369K0Q4-F1
#
_entry.id   AF-A0A369K0Q4-F1
#
_cell.length_a   1.000
_cell.length_b   1.000
_cell.length_c   1.000
_cell.angle_alpha   90.00
_cell.angle_beta   90.00
_cell.angle_gamma   90.00
#
_symmetry.space_group_name_H-M   'P 1'
#
loop_
_entity.id
_entity.type
_entity.pdbx_description
1 polymer ?
#
loop_
_entity_poly.entity_id
_entity_poly.type
_entity_poly.pdbx_seq_one_letter_code
_entity_poly.pdbx_strand_id
1 'polypeptide(L)'
;MPRHSAHRPDSSLVPDTNHTPLLESPLLPHEHRYSGKYDGFLERLTEVPLDILFEIFSHLHPLDLLRLARTTKTLRSILMQRSATSVWKATISNVDGLPPCPPDLDEPEYVNLAFDDHCHFCFVSGVNDIFWSCRVRCCKSCVDEHFVSEYDLKKKIPLASAYKKSRAIFPFIVYPKPRPYKPGRILFYLPIAERYVTELAQLQGTCSQGTLRDWSRKKTEEQDRRLSHAALCESWSSHWVHKRSSEVNLLIIVFLVAAC
;
A
#
# COMPACT_ATOMS: atom_id res chain seq x y z
N MET A 1 23.56 -18.21 -75.36
CA MET A 1 24.70 -17.59 -76.08
C MET A 1 24.27 -16.19 -76.48
N PRO A 2 25.15 -15.17 -76.51
CA PRO A 2 26.63 -15.17 -76.43
C PRO A 2 27.13 -14.55 -75.09
N ARG A 3 28.20 -15.05 -74.45
CA ARG A 3 29.64 -14.77 -74.68
C ARG A 3 29.93 -13.28 -74.87
N HIS A 4 30.73 -12.68 -73.99
CA HIS A 4 32.11 -12.32 -74.32
C HIS A 4 32.91 -12.05 -73.05
N SER A 5 34.08 -12.67 -73.01
CA SER A 5 35.12 -12.54 -71.99
C SER A 5 36.26 -11.72 -72.59
N ALA A 6 37.11 -11.20 -71.69
CA ALA A 6 38.48 -10.75 -71.88
C ALA A 6 38.72 -9.40 -72.57
N HIS A 7 39.39 -8.47 -71.87
CA HIS A 7 40.83 -8.29 -72.05
C HIS A 7 41.43 -7.30 -71.03
N ARG A 8 42.55 -7.71 -70.42
CA ARG A 8 43.61 -6.85 -69.85
C ARG A 8 44.62 -6.53 -70.96
N PRO A 9 45.37 -5.42 -70.89
CA PRO A 9 46.79 -5.45 -70.48
C PRO A 9 47.18 -4.26 -69.56
N ASP A 10 48.03 -4.38 -68.53
CA ASP A 10 49.52 -4.42 -68.50
C ASP A 10 50.14 -3.14 -69.12
N SER A 11 50.98 -2.32 -68.49
CA SER A 11 52.17 -2.59 -67.67
C SER A 11 52.81 -1.27 -67.16
N SER A 12 53.59 -1.39 -66.07
CA SER A 12 54.80 -0.61 -65.69
C SER A 12 54.76 0.91 -65.40
N LEU A 13 55.09 1.31 -64.15
CA LEU A 13 56.38 1.91 -63.76
C LEU A 13 56.35 2.41 -62.27
N VAL A 14 57.32 1.96 -61.48
CA VAL A 14 57.61 2.26 -60.05
C VAL A 14 58.57 3.48 -59.99
N PRO A 15 58.64 4.29 -58.91
CA PRO A 15 59.55 3.96 -57.78
C PRO A 15 59.02 4.30 -56.37
N ASP A 16 59.59 3.55 -55.42
CA ASP A 16 59.45 3.61 -53.97
C ASP A 16 59.77 4.97 -53.33
N THR A 17 59.09 5.27 -52.22
CA THR A 17 59.71 5.59 -50.91
C THR A 17 58.62 5.98 -49.90
N ASN A 18 58.38 5.11 -48.91
CA ASN A 18 58.48 5.45 -47.49
C ASN A 18 57.77 4.39 -46.63
N HIS A 19 58.60 3.52 -46.06
CA HIS A 19 58.26 2.78 -44.86
C HIS A 19 57.93 3.76 -43.73
N THR A 20 56.72 3.67 -43.20
CA THR A 20 56.43 4.12 -41.83
C THR A 20 55.63 3.01 -41.16
N PRO A 21 56.13 2.38 -40.09
CA PRO A 21 55.44 1.29 -39.43
C PRO A 21 54.22 1.82 -38.68
N LEU A 22 53.04 1.28 -38.98
CA LEU A 22 51.85 1.50 -38.17
C LEU A 22 52.06 0.78 -36.84
N LEU A 23 52.37 1.56 -35.81
CA LEU A 23 52.39 1.14 -34.42
C LEU A 23 50.97 0.69 -34.06
N GLU A 24 50.81 -0.60 -33.78
CA GLU A 24 49.57 -1.17 -33.24
C GLU A 24 49.17 -0.40 -31.98
N SER A 25 48.00 0.24 -32.02
CA SER A 25 47.38 0.79 -30.81
C SER A 25 46.98 -0.37 -29.90
N PRO A 26 47.18 -0.27 -28.57
CA PRO A 26 46.77 -1.30 -27.64
C PRO A 26 45.26 -1.52 -27.76
N LEU A 27 44.86 -2.78 -27.95
CA LEU A 27 43.48 -3.21 -27.85
C LEU A 27 42.94 -2.75 -26.49
N LEU A 28 42.13 -1.69 -26.49
CA LEU A 28 41.35 -1.31 -25.33
C LEU A 28 40.49 -2.52 -24.95
N PRO A 29 40.41 -2.90 -23.66
CA PRO A 29 39.56 -3.99 -23.24
C PRO A 29 38.14 -3.70 -23.72
N HIS A 30 37.58 -4.63 -24.48
CA HIS A 30 36.18 -4.62 -24.88
C HIS A 30 35.35 -4.26 -23.65
N GLU A 31 34.61 -3.15 -23.72
CA GLU A 31 33.76 -2.71 -22.62
C GLU A 31 32.85 -3.89 -22.24
N HIS A 32 33.13 -4.47 -21.07
CA HIS A 32 32.22 -5.40 -20.44
C HIS A 32 30.99 -4.58 -20.09
N ARG A 33 30.01 -4.62 -20.99
CA ARG A 33 28.63 -4.26 -20.70
C ARG A 33 28.22 -5.17 -19.55
N TYR A 34 28.30 -4.66 -18.31
CA TYR A 34 27.71 -5.30 -17.14
C TYR A 34 26.19 -5.28 -17.31
N SER A 35 25.69 -6.16 -18.18
CA SER A 35 24.33 -6.65 -18.10
C SER A 35 24.31 -7.64 -16.94
N GLY A 36 24.41 -7.10 -15.72
CA GLY A 36 24.23 -7.86 -14.51
C GLY A 36 22.83 -8.44 -14.51
N LYS A 37 22.71 -9.70 -14.92
CA LYS A 37 21.55 -10.52 -14.59
C LYS A 37 21.54 -10.62 -13.07
N TYR A 38 20.64 -9.90 -12.40
CA TYR A 38 20.36 -10.07 -10.98
C TYR A 38 19.66 -11.42 -10.66
N ASP A 39 19.68 -12.38 -11.60
CA ASP A 39 19.23 -13.75 -11.41
C ASP A 39 20.10 -14.38 -10.29
N GLY A 40 19.54 -14.45 -9.09
CA GLY A 40 20.17 -15.03 -7.91
C GLY A 40 20.42 -14.05 -6.75
N PHE A 41 20.30 -12.72 -6.92
CA PHE A 41 20.47 -11.80 -5.79
C PHE A 41 19.41 -12.04 -4.69
N LEU A 42 18.16 -12.26 -5.10
CA LEU A 42 17.06 -12.56 -4.18
C LEU A 42 17.14 -13.97 -3.59
N GLU A 43 17.78 -14.91 -4.30
CA GLU A 43 18.06 -16.26 -3.79
C GLU A 43 19.14 -16.18 -2.70
N ARG A 44 20.21 -15.43 -2.95
CA ARG A 44 21.27 -15.13 -1.96
C ARG A 44 20.80 -14.30 -0.78
N LEU A 45 19.77 -13.47 -0.94
CA LEU A 45 19.17 -12.74 0.18
C LEU A 45 18.64 -13.70 1.26
N THR A 46 18.21 -14.90 0.88
CA THR A 46 17.76 -15.93 1.83
C THR A 46 18.90 -16.70 2.50
N GLU A 47 20.14 -16.55 2.01
CA GLU A 47 21.36 -17.08 2.66
C GLU A 47 21.82 -16.20 3.83
N VAL A 48 21.33 -14.96 3.91
CA VAL A 48 21.58 -14.05 5.03
C VAL A 48 20.73 -14.47 6.24
N PRO A 49 21.29 -14.51 7.46
CA PRO A 49 20.51 -14.78 8.67
C PRO A 49 19.32 -13.83 8.81
N LEU A 50 18.15 -14.36 9.18
CA LEU A 50 16.91 -13.60 9.30
C LEU A 50 17.05 -12.39 10.24
N ASP A 51 17.85 -12.49 11.30
CA ASP A 51 18.05 -11.38 12.25
C ASP A 51 18.70 -10.16 11.57
N ILE A 52 19.66 -10.38 10.67
CA ILE A 52 20.31 -9.30 9.90
C ILE A 52 19.33 -8.71 8.90
N LEU A 53 18.54 -9.55 8.23
CA LEU A 53 17.48 -9.06 7.34
C LEU A 53 16.45 -8.23 8.10
N PHE A 54 16.02 -8.68 9.26
CA PHE A 54 15.07 -7.98 10.12
C PHE A 54 15.62 -6.65 10.63
N GLU A 55 16.90 -6.60 11.00
CA GLU A 55 17.58 -5.34 11.34
C GLU A 55 17.53 -4.37 10.15
N ILE A 56 17.95 -4.80 8.95
CA ILE A 56 17.91 -3.94 7.74
C ILE A 56 16.48 -3.49 7.44
N PHE A 57 15.52 -4.41 7.48
CA PHE A 57 14.12 -4.13 7.16
C PHE A 57 13.46 -3.21 8.18
N SER A 58 13.93 -3.20 9.42
CA SER A 58 13.39 -2.34 10.49
C SER A 58 13.62 -0.85 10.23
N HIS A 59 14.62 -0.50 9.41
CA HIS A 59 14.93 0.88 9.00
C HIS A 59 14.12 1.35 7.78
N LEU A 60 13.32 0.47 7.17
CA LEU A 60 12.53 0.84 5.99
C LEU A 60 11.34 1.73 6.35
N HIS A 61 10.89 2.51 5.36
CA HIS A 61 9.57 3.11 5.42
C HIS A 61 8.49 2.01 5.34
N PRO A 62 7.36 2.12 6.07
CA PRO A 62 6.34 1.07 6.10
C PRO A 62 5.85 0.61 4.72
N LEU A 63 5.62 1.56 3.81
CA LEU A 63 5.18 1.25 2.44
C LEU A 63 6.21 0.42 1.67
N ASP A 64 7.50 0.66 1.90
CA ASP A 64 8.56 -0.06 1.21
C ASP A 64 8.69 -1.47 1.77
N LEU A 65 8.53 -1.66 3.09
CA LEU A 65 8.44 -3.00 3.68
C LEU A 65 7.24 -3.78 3.13
N LEU A 66 6.08 -3.13 2.99
CA LEU A 66 4.88 -3.72 2.39
C LEU A 66 5.10 -4.12 0.93
N ARG A 67 5.73 -3.25 0.14
CA ARG A 67 6.09 -3.55 -1.25
C ARG A 67 7.09 -4.69 -1.33
N LEU A 68 8.12 -4.67 -0.49
CA LEU A 68 9.13 -5.73 -0.38
C LEU A 68 8.47 -7.08 -0.13
N ALA A 69 7.54 -7.15 0.84
CA ALA A 69 6.77 -8.35 1.14
C ALA A 69 5.88 -8.84 -0.01
N ARG A 70 5.60 -8.01 -1.02
CA ARG A 70 4.83 -8.36 -2.22
C ARG A 70 5.69 -8.74 -3.43
N THR A 71 7.01 -8.51 -3.38
CA THR A 71 7.90 -8.77 -4.52
C THR A 71 8.10 -10.26 -4.81
N THR A 72 8.30 -11.09 -3.78
CA THR A 72 8.51 -12.54 -3.92
C THR A 72 7.72 -13.35 -2.91
N LYS A 73 7.44 -14.61 -3.24
CA LYS A 73 6.76 -15.55 -2.33
C LYS A 73 7.56 -15.79 -1.05
N THR A 74 8.89 -15.83 -1.15
CA THR A 74 9.78 -16.06 -0.01
C THR A 74 9.74 -14.88 0.95
N LEU A 75 9.95 -13.65 0.47
CA LEU A 75 9.86 -12.46 1.31
C LEU A 75 8.47 -12.30 1.93
N ARG A 76 7.41 -12.60 1.17
CA ARG A 76 6.05 -12.65 1.72
C ARG A 76 5.94 -13.63 2.88
N SER A 77 6.46 -14.85 2.71
CA SER A 77 6.38 -15.89 3.75
C SER A 77 7.16 -15.53 5.02
N ILE A 78 8.25 -14.78 4.89
CA ILE A 78 9.06 -14.30 6.02
C ILE A 78 8.38 -13.12 6.72
N LEU A 79 7.97 -12.10 5.95
CA LEU A 79 7.48 -10.84 6.51
C LEU A 79 6.03 -10.91 6.99
N MET A 80 5.24 -11.88 6.56
CA MET A 80 3.84 -12.04 7.00
C MET A 80 3.68 -13.00 8.20
N GLN A 81 4.79 -13.42 8.82
CA GLN A 81 4.79 -14.23 10.03
C GLN A 81 4.86 -13.38 11.30
N ARG A 82 4.41 -13.95 12.42
CA ARG A 82 4.49 -13.30 13.75
C ARG A 82 5.93 -13.01 14.19
N SER A 83 6.91 -13.75 13.69
CA SER A 83 8.33 -13.50 13.94
C SER A 83 8.78 -12.13 13.43
N ALA A 84 8.14 -11.60 12.39
CA ALA A 84 8.45 -10.29 11.81
C ALA A 84 7.68 -9.13 12.48
N THR A 85 6.86 -9.37 13.51
CA THR A 85 6.05 -8.32 14.16
C THR A 85 6.91 -7.17 14.70
N SER A 86 8.09 -7.44 15.26
CA SER A 86 9.02 -6.40 15.72
C SER A 86 9.50 -5.50 14.58
N VAL A 87 9.77 -6.08 13.41
CA VAL A 87 10.17 -5.36 12.20
C VAL A 87 9.07 -4.40 11.76
N TRP A 88 7.82 -4.87 11.67
CA TRP A 88 6.70 -4.01 11.31
C TRP A 88 6.49 -2.87 12.30
N LYS A 89 6.55 -3.16 13.61
CA LYS A 89 6.46 -2.11 14.65
C LYS A 89 7.57 -1.07 14.52
N ALA A 90 8.80 -1.51 14.26
CA ALA A 90 9.92 -0.61 14.03
C ALA A 90 9.68 0.27 12.78
N THR A 91 9.25 -0.31 11.66
CA THR A 91 8.95 0.50 10.46
C THR A 91 7.83 1.51 10.70
N ILE A 92 6.76 1.14 11.40
CA ILE A 92 5.68 2.06 11.78
C ILE A 92 6.24 3.22 12.62
N SER A 93 7.17 2.94 13.54
CA SER A 93 7.79 3.96 14.39
C SER A 93 8.73 4.92 13.63
N ASN A 94 9.16 4.57 12.42
CA ASN A 94 9.95 5.46 11.56
C ASN A 94 9.11 6.61 10.96
N VAL A 95 7.78 6.60 11.12
CA VAL A 95 6.90 7.63 10.57
C VAL A 95 6.42 8.59 11.65
N ASP A 96 6.90 9.83 11.57
CA ASP A 96 6.61 10.85 12.58
C ASP A 96 5.11 11.09 12.79
N GLY A 97 4.68 10.98 14.03
CA GLY A 97 3.32 11.27 14.46
C GLY A 97 2.25 10.29 13.96
N LEU A 98 2.62 9.20 13.27
CA LEU A 98 1.67 8.14 12.91
C LEU A 98 1.16 7.48 14.20
N PRO A 99 -0.17 7.40 14.42
CA PRO A 99 -0.68 6.69 15.58
C PRO A 99 -0.24 5.23 15.58
N PRO A 100 -0.03 4.61 16.76
CA PRO A 100 0.33 3.21 16.81
C PRO A 100 -0.76 2.34 16.19
N CYS A 101 -0.37 1.16 15.68
CA CYS A 101 -1.30 0.16 15.18
C CYS A 101 -2.34 -0.17 16.27
N PRO A 102 -3.64 -0.06 15.99
CA PRO A 102 -4.66 -0.36 16.97
C PRO A 102 -4.74 -1.87 17.22
N PRO A 103 -5.25 -2.32 18.37
CA PRO A 103 -5.28 -3.75 18.72
C PRO A 103 -6.25 -4.59 17.87
N ASP A 104 -7.09 -3.96 17.04
CA ASP A 104 -8.02 -4.63 16.12
C ASP A 104 -7.49 -4.75 14.68
N LEU A 105 -6.23 -4.39 14.44
CA LEU A 105 -5.52 -4.59 13.18
C LEU A 105 -4.14 -5.21 13.43
N ASP A 106 -3.70 -6.04 12.50
CA ASP A 106 -2.31 -6.47 12.43
C ASP A 106 -1.45 -5.38 11.75
N GLU A 107 -0.16 -5.29 12.08
CA GLU A 107 0.70 -4.22 11.57
C GLU A 107 0.77 -4.15 10.03
N PRO A 108 0.89 -5.26 9.27
CA PRO A 108 0.87 -5.20 7.81
C PRO A 108 -0.44 -4.65 7.25
N GLU A 109 -1.58 -4.97 7.88
CA GLU A 109 -2.90 -4.46 7.49
C GLU A 109 -3.01 -2.96 7.76
N TYR A 110 -2.49 -2.50 8.91
CA TYR A 110 -2.46 -1.09 9.26
C TYR A 110 -1.58 -0.28 8.29
N VAL A 111 -0.41 -0.81 7.94
CA VAL A 111 0.47 -0.20 6.93
C VAL A 111 -0.20 -0.15 5.56
N ASN A 112 -0.86 -1.24 5.15
CA ASN A 112 -1.63 -1.26 3.90
C ASN A 112 -2.72 -0.18 3.89
N LEU A 113 -3.51 -0.09 4.96
CA LEU A 113 -4.55 0.94 5.11
C LEU A 113 -3.97 2.36 5.02
N ALA A 114 -2.88 2.62 5.74
CA ALA A 114 -2.30 3.95 5.86
C ALA A 114 -1.60 4.43 4.59
N PHE A 115 -0.88 3.54 3.88
CA PHE A 115 0.08 3.95 2.86
C PHE A 115 -0.15 3.42 1.45
N ASP A 116 -0.79 2.26 1.28
CA ASP A 116 -1.14 1.76 -0.06
C ASP A 116 -2.26 2.61 -0.67
N ASP A 117 -2.39 2.67 -1.98
CA ASP A 117 -3.39 3.50 -2.68
C ASP A 117 -4.48 2.67 -3.39
N HIS A 118 -4.49 1.36 -3.18
CA HIS A 118 -5.44 0.46 -3.79
C HIS A 118 -6.74 0.35 -2.98
N CYS A 119 -7.89 0.30 -3.65
CA CYS A 119 -9.15 -0.07 -3.02
C CYS A 119 -9.04 -1.47 -2.40
N HIS A 120 -9.47 -1.63 -1.16
CA HIS A 120 -9.42 -2.92 -0.46
C HIS A 120 -10.40 -3.97 -1.02
N PHE A 121 -11.35 -3.55 -1.88
CA PHE A 121 -12.36 -4.43 -2.45
C PHE A 121 -12.07 -4.80 -3.90
N CYS A 122 -11.90 -3.78 -4.76
CA CYS A 122 -11.72 -3.98 -6.20
C CYS A 122 -10.29 -3.77 -6.69
N PHE A 123 -9.34 -3.43 -5.81
CA PHE A 123 -7.93 -3.21 -6.14
C PHE A 123 -7.66 -2.14 -7.21
N VAL A 124 -8.60 -1.24 -7.49
CA VAL A 124 -8.30 -0.05 -8.30
C VAL A 124 -7.31 0.84 -7.54
N SER A 125 -6.27 1.33 -8.22
CA SER A 125 -5.25 2.23 -7.65
C SER A 125 -5.71 3.69 -7.61
N GLY A 126 -4.91 4.57 -7.01
CA GLY A 126 -5.20 6.01 -6.94
C GLY A 126 -6.35 6.40 -6.00
N VAL A 127 -6.73 5.51 -5.08
CA VAL A 127 -7.77 5.79 -4.09
C VAL A 127 -7.15 6.55 -2.92
N ASN A 128 -7.47 7.83 -2.80
CA ASN A 128 -6.98 8.67 -1.69
C ASN A 128 -7.90 8.67 -0.47
N ASP A 129 -9.13 8.15 -0.60
CA ASP A 129 -10.10 8.13 0.48
C ASP A 129 -9.87 6.94 1.43
N ILE A 130 -9.37 7.27 2.63
CA ILE A 130 -9.25 6.34 3.76
C ILE A 130 -10.41 6.59 4.71
N PHE A 131 -11.14 5.53 5.05
CA PHE A 131 -12.20 5.54 6.05
C PHE A 131 -11.70 4.90 7.34
N TRP A 132 -10.96 5.68 8.13
CA TRP A 132 -10.29 5.21 9.35
C TRP A 132 -11.24 4.60 10.38
N SER A 133 -12.45 5.14 10.52
CA SER A 133 -13.49 4.62 11.43
C SER A 133 -13.95 3.21 11.08
N CYS A 134 -13.81 2.81 9.80
CA CYS A 134 -14.17 1.49 9.29
C CYS A 134 -12.95 0.64 8.91
N ARG A 135 -11.73 1.14 9.13
CA ARG A 135 -10.46 0.46 8.78
C ARG A 135 -10.33 0.07 7.30
N VAL A 136 -10.88 0.87 6.38
CA VAL A 136 -10.88 0.54 4.94
C VAL A 136 -10.49 1.71 4.05
N ARG A 137 -9.77 1.41 2.97
CA ARG A 137 -9.61 2.30 1.81
C ARG A 137 -10.53 1.84 0.71
N CYS A 138 -11.38 2.74 0.23
CA CYS A 138 -12.49 2.35 -0.63
C CYS A 138 -12.78 3.41 -1.70
N CYS A 139 -12.87 2.99 -2.95
CA CYS A 139 -13.29 3.87 -4.05
C CYS A 139 -14.80 4.13 -4.00
N LYS A 140 -15.26 5.14 -4.73
CA LYS A 140 -16.68 5.53 -4.74
C LYS A 140 -17.64 4.38 -5.07
N SER A 141 -17.36 3.59 -6.09
CA SER A 141 -18.24 2.47 -6.48
C SER A 141 -18.35 1.41 -5.38
N CYS A 142 -17.24 1.12 -4.70
CA CYS A 142 -17.23 0.17 -3.59
C CYS A 142 -17.86 0.76 -2.31
N VAL A 143 -17.96 2.10 -2.17
CA VAL A 143 -18.78 2.70 -1.11
C VAL A 143 -20.26 2.37 -1.32
N ASP A 144 -20.74 2.49 -2.56
CA ASP A 144 -22.14 2.19 -2.90
C ASP A 144 -22.48 0.70 -2.72
N GLU A 145 -21.49 -0.19 -2.84
CA GLU A 145 -21.66 -1.64 -2.70
C GLU A 145 -21.52 -2.16 -1.26
N HIS A 146 -20.54 -1.66 -0.50
CA HIS A 146 -20.18 -2.21 0.81
C HIS A 146 -20.64 -1.36 2.00
N PHE A 147 -21.42 -0.31 1.76
CA PHE A 147 -21.98 0.50 2.82
C PHE A 147 -23.49 0.69 2.65
N VAL A 148 -24.19 0.78 3.78
CA VAL A 148 -25.65 0.87 3.81
C VAL A 148 -26.14 2.06 4.62
N SER A 149 -27.33 2.55 4.29
CA SER A 149 -27.98 3.61 5.04
C SER A 149 -28.40 3.15 6.44
N GLU A 150 -28.65 4.09 7.36
CA GLU A 150 -29.22 3.74 8.67
C GLU A 150 -30.57 3.02 8.56
N TYR A 151 -31.37 3.39 7.54
CA TYR A 151 -32.67 2.80 7.28
C TYR A 151 -32.55 1.32 6.89
N ASP A 152 -31.64 1.00 5.97
CA ASP A 152 -31.44 -0.39 5.53
C ASP A 152 -30.75 -1.24 6.60
N LEU A 153 -29.84 -0.65 7.38
CA LEU A 153 -29.26 -1.31 8.54
C LEU A 153 -30.34 -1.70 9.56
N LYS A 154 -31.25 -0.77 9.90
CA LYS A 154 -32.31 -1.05 10.89
C LYS A 154 -33.25 -2.18 10.48
N LYS A 155 -33.51 -2.35 9.18
CA LYS A 155 -34.29 -3.50 8.67
C LYS A 155 -33.61 -4.84 8.92
N LYS A 156 -32.28 -4.87 8.98
CA LYS A 156 -31.49 -6.07 9.26
C LYS A 156 -31.37 -6.36 10.76
N ILE A 157 -31.55 -5.36 11.64
CA ILE A 157 -31.42 -5.54 13.09
C ILE A 157 -32.68 -6.23 13.66
N PRO A 158 -32.54 -7.30 14.44
CA PRO A 158 -33.67 -7.98 15.07
C PRO A 158 -34.43 -7.08 16.07
N LEU A 159 -35.77 -7.02 15.96
CA LEU A 159 -36.68 -6.04 16.60
C LEU A 159 -36.59 -5.93 18.14
N ALA A 160 -36.10 -6.97 18.82
CA ALA A 160 -36.09 -7.07 20.29
C ALA A 160 -34.79 -6.56 20.97
N SER A 161 -33.84 -6.00 20.24
CA SER A 161 -32.63 -5.43 20.86
C SER A 161 -32.95 -4.05 21.47
N ALA A 162 -32.76 -3.88 22.78
CA ALA A 162 -32.79 -2.58 23.44
C ALA A 162 -31.83 -1.61 22.72
N TYR A 163 -32.37 -0.73 21.88
CA TYR A 163 -31.58 -0.05 20.87
C TYR A 163 -30.79 1.13 21.48
N LYS A 164 -29.46 1.07 21.37
CA LYS A 164 -28.62 2.28 21.33
C LYS A 164 -28.58 2.80 19.90
N LYS A 165 -28.30 4.09 19.70
CA LYS A 165 -28.08 4.68 18.36
C LYS A 165 -27.13 3.81 17.53
N SER A 166 -27.44 3.53 16.26
CA SER A 166 -26.63 2.62 15.41
C SER A 166 -25.13 3.01 15.37
N ARG A 167 -24.82 4.31 15.35
CA ARG A 167 -23.44 4.83 15.39
C ARG A 167 -22.64 4.45 16.64
N ALA A 168 -23.32 4.12 17.74
CA ALA A 168 -22.69 3.71 18.99
C ALA A 168 -22.33 2.22 19.02
N ILE A 169 -22.57 1.47 17.94
CA ILE A 169 -22.31 0.03 17.86
C ILE A 169 -21.62 -0.29 16.55
N PHE A 170 -22.11 0.27 15.45
CA PHE A 170 -21.70 -0.08 14.09
C PHE A 170 -20.70 0.95 13.55
N PRO A 171 -19.57 0.50 12.97
CA PRO A 171 -18.67 1.36 12.23
C PRO A 171 -19.38 2.07 11.08
N PHE A 172 -19.12 3.37 10.95
CA PHE A 172 -19.77 4.22 9.97
C PHE A 172 -18.81 5.24 9.38
N ILE A 173 -19.18 5.77 8.21
CA ILE A 173 -18.52 6.88 7.54
C ILE A 173 -19.52 8.01 7.32
N VAL A 174 -18.98 9.20 7.08
CA VAL A 174 -19.74 10.33 6.54
C VAL A 174 -19.37 10.48 5.07
N TYR A 175 -20.28 10.16 4.16
CA TYR A 175 -20.04 10.14 2.72
C TYR A 175 -21.19 10.77 1.91
N PRO A 176 -20.90 11.56 0.85
CA PRO A 176 -19.57 12.05 0.48
C PRO A 176 -18.96 12.92 1.58
N LYS A 177 -17.64 13.16 1.51
CA LYS A 177 -16.95 14.08 2.43
C LYS A 177 -17.74 15.39 2.54
N PRO A 178 -18.07 15.86 3.76
CA PRO A 178 -18.88 17.07 3.95
C PRO A 178 -18.28 18.27 3.23
N ARG A 179 -19.14 19.07 2.61
CA ARG A 179 -18.78 20.37 2.00
C ARG A 179 -19.62 21.48 2.64
N PRO A 180 -19.19 22.75 2.54
CA PRO A 180 -20.06 23.86 2.91
C PRO A 180 -21.44 23.71 2.25
N TYR A 181 -22.50 23.80 3.06
CA TYR A 181 -23.91 23.69 2.63
C TYR A 181 -24.35 22.34 2.03
N LYS A 182 -23.49 21.32 2.01
CA LYS A 182 -23.83 19.96 1.55
C LYS A 182 -23.29 18.94 2.55
N PRO A 183 -24.08 18.58 3.59
CA PRO A 183 -23.66 17.57 4.55
C PRO A 183 -23.54 16.20 3.87
N GLY A 184 -22.55 15.43 4.29
CA GLY A 184 -22.48 14.01 3.95
C GLY A 184 -23.57 13.21 4.65
N ARG A 185 -23.80 11.99 4.18
CA ARG A 185 -24.74 11.04 4.77
C ARG A 185 -23.97 10.03 5.63
N ILE A 186 -24.66 9.46 6.61
CA ILE A 186 -24.12 8.38 7.43
C ILE A 186 -24.35 7.08 6.70
N LEU A 187 -23.26 6.37 6.42
CA LEU A 187 -23.31 5.03 5.86
C LEU A 187 -22.55 4.08 6.78
N PHE A 188 -23.10 2.89 7.00
CA PHE A 188 -22.55 1.87 7.88
C PHE A 188 -21.82 0.81 7.08
N TYR A 189 -20.68 0.36 7.59
CA TYR A 189 -19.86 -0.63 6.90
C TYR A 189 -20.50 -2.02 6.97
N LEU A 190 -20.97 -2.51 5.82
CA LEU A 190 -21.86 -3.66 5.73
C LEU A 190 -21.23 -4.97 6.24
N PRO A 191 -20.00 -5.36 5.87
CA PRO A 191 -19.36 -6.59 6.36
C PRO A 191 -19.31 -6.71 7.89
N ILE A 192 -18.99 -5.63 8.60
CA ILE A 192 -19.00 -5.64 10.07
C ILE A 192 -20.43 -5.64 10.60
N ALA A 193 -21.32 -4.87 9.97
CA ALA A 193 -22.72 -4.79 10.40
C ALA A 193 -23.43 -6.14 10.30
N GLU A 194 -23.22 -6.90 9.23
CA GLU A 194 -23.82 -8.22 9.05
C GLU A 194 -23.30 -9.22 10.08
N ARG A 195 -22.00 -9.19 10.39
CA ARG A 195 -21.43 -9.99 11.48
C ARG A 195 -22.10 -9.68 12.82
N TYR A 196 -22.24 -8.40 13.17
CA TYR A 196 -22.86 -7.98 14.43
C TYR A 196 -24.36 -8.29 14.50
N VAL A 197 -25.07 -8.16 13.38
CA VAL A 197 -26.48 -8.57 13.26
C VAL A 197 -26.63 -10.08 13.47
N THR A 198 -25.71 -10.88 12.92
CA THR A 198 -25.70 -12.33 13.11
C THR A 198 -25.43 -12.71 14.56
N GLU A 199 -24.45 -12.07 15.22
CA GLU A 199 -24.20 -12.23 16.66
C GLU A 199 -25.45 -11.92 17.48
N LEU A 200 -26.15 -10.82 17.17
CA LEU A 200 -27.39 -10.43 17.86
C LEU A 200 -28.52 -11.45 17.69
N ALA A 201 -28.72 -11.96 16.48
CA ALA A 201 -29.75 -12.96 16.19
C ALA A 201 -29.51 -14.26 16.98
N GLN A 202 -28.26 -14.70 17.10
CA GLN A 202 -27.88 -15.88 17.90
C GLN A 202 -28.13 -15.67 19.40
N LEU A 203 -27.84 -14.49 19.93
CA LEU A 203 -28.07 -14.16 21.34
C LEU A 203 -29.55 -14.07 21.71
N GLN A 204 -30.41 -13.57 20.81
CA GLN A 204 -31.85 -13.51 21.05
C GLN A 204 -32.50 -14.89 21.13
N GLY A 205 -31.98 -15.87 20.39
CA GLY A 205 -32.49 -17.25 20.43
C GLY A 205 -32.11 -18.03 21.69
N THR A 206 -31.14 -17.56 22.48
CA THR A 206 -30.48 -18.39 23.50
C THR A 206 -30.36 -17.76 24.89
N CYS A 207 -30.47 -16.43 25.04
CA CYS A 207 -30.02 -15.74 26.26
C CYS A 207 -31.05 -14.83 26.95
N SER A 208 -30.77 -14.53 28.22
CA SER A 208 -31.49 -13.53 29.03
C SER A 208 -31.15 -12.08 28.61
N GLN A 209 -32.00 -11.12 28.99
CA GLN A 209 -31.81 -9.67 28.73
C GLN A 209 -30.46 -9.11 29.25
N GLY A 210 -29.82 -9.75 30.23
CA GLY A 210 -28.49 -9.36 30.73
C GLY A 210 -27.41 -9.47 29.65
N THR A 211 -27.38 -10.58 28.91
CA THR A 211 -26.36 -10.85 27.88
C THR A 211 -26.43 -9.85 26.73
N LEU A 212 -27.63 -9.43 26.32
CA LEU A 212 -27.81 -8.41 25.28
C LEU A 212 -27.27 -7.04 25.71
N ARG A 213 -27.45 -6.66 26.98
CA ARG A 213 -26.91 -5.42 27.53
C ARG A 213 -25.39 -5.45 27.59
N ASP A 214 -24.80 -6.58 27.96
CA ASP A 214 -23.35 -6.76 28.01
C ASP A 214 -22.71 -6.72 26.62
N TRP A 215 -23.32 -7.40 25.64
CA TRP A 215 -22.90 -7.31 24.24
C TRP A 215 -22.97 -5.88 23.73
N SER A 216 -24.08 -5.18 23.98
CA SER A 216 -24.27 -3.78 23.54
C SER A 216 -23.25 -2.84 24.19
N ARG A 217 -22.94 -3.03 25.48
CA ARG A 217 -21.90 -2.28 26.18
C ARG A 217 -20.53 -2.52 25.55
N LYS A 218 -20.14 -3.78 25.36
CA LYS A 218 -18.86 -4.15 24.75
C LYS A 218 -18.69 -3.58 23.34
N LYS A 219 -19.71 -3.69 22.48
CA LYS A 219 -19.64 -3.13 21.12
C LYS A 219 -19.56 -1.61 21.11
N THR A 220 -20.21 -0.93 22.05
CA THR A 220 -20.03 0.51 22.23
C THR A 220 -18.61 0.86 22.61
N GLU A 221 -18.01 0.17 23.58
CA GLU A 221 -16.61 0.41 23.97
C GLU A 221 -15.62 0.11 22.84
N GLU A 222 -15.86 -0.92 22.03
CA GLU A 222 -15.10 -1.17 20.80
C GLU A 222 -15.23 -0.03 19.81
N GLN A 223 -16.46 0.45 19.57
CA GLN A 223 -16.72 1.51 18.61
C GLN A 223 -16.12 2.85 19.06
N ASP A 224 -16.21 3.18 20.34
CA ASP A 224 -15.60 4.39 20.91
C ASP A 224 -14.07 4.36 20.73
N ARG A 225 -13.42 3.23 21.05
CA ARG A 225 -11.97 3.05 20.80
C ARG A 225 -11.62 3.22 19.33
N ARG A 226 -12.41 2.65 18.42
CA ARG A 226 -12.21 2.81 16.96
C ARG A 226 -12.31 4.26 16.53
N LEU A 227 -13.32 4.99 17.00
CA LEU A 227 -13.52 6.40 16.66
C LEU A 227 -12.41 7.29 17.23
N SER A 228 -12.00 7.07 18.48
CA SER A 228 -10.88 7.81 19.08
C SER A 228 -9.59 7.61 18.29
N HIS A 229 -9.25 6.37 17.93
CA HIS A 229 -8.07 6.09 17.12
C HIS A 229 -8.20 6.64 15.70
N ALA A 230 -9.39 6.51 15.08
CA ALA A 230 -9.64 7.07 13.75
C ALA A 230 -9.44 8.59 13.70
N ALA A 231 -9.88 9.32 14.73
CA ALA A 231 -9.66 10.76 14.82
C ALA A 231 -8.16 11.13 14.86
N LEU A 232 -7.34 10.35 15.57
CA LEU A 232 -5.88 10.53 15.57
C LEU A 232 -5.30 10.31 14.16
N CYS A 233 -5.73 9.25 13.47
CA CYS A 233 -5.27 8.95 12.11
C CYS A 233 -5.74 10.00 11.08
N GLU A 234 -6.96 10.51 11.23
CA GLU A 234 -7.49 11.61 10.38
C GLU A 234 -6.68 12.89 10.57
N SER A 235 -6.35 13.24 11.82
CA SER A 235 -5.49 14.39 12.12
C SER A 235 -4.10 14.22 11.53
N TRP A 236 -3.47 13.06 11.75
CA TRP A 236 -2.17 12.72 11.16
C TRP A 236 -2.21 12.81 9.63
N SER A 237 -3.12 12.07 8.97
CA SER A 237 -3.20 12.03 7.51
C SER A 237 -3.47 13.41 6.89
N SER A 238 -4.27 14.25 7.54
CA SER A 238 -4.50 15.62 7.10
C SER A 238 -3.22 16.44 7.09
N HIS A 239 -2.42 16.39 8.16
CA HIS A 239 -1.13 17.09 8.22
C HIS A 239 -0.14 16.57 7.16
N TRP A 240 -0.09 15.26 6.94
CA TRP A 240 0.84 14.63 6.00
C TRP A 240 0.50 14.88 4.53
N VAL A 241 -0.80 14.97 4.17
CA VAL A 241 -1.21 15.40 2.83
C VAL A 241 -0.69 16.82 2.53
N HIS A 242 -0.73 17.73 3.51
CA HIS A 242 -0.21 19.09 3.34
C HIS A 242 1.31 19.12 3.16
N LYS A 243 2.04 18.27 3.90
CA LYS A 243 3.51 18.12 3.77
C LYS A 243 3.92 17.54 2.41
N ARG A 244 3.25 16.49 1.92
CA ARG A 244 3.51 15.93 0.58
C ARG A 244 3.21 16.94 -0.53
N SER A 245 2.13 17.73 -0.44
CA SER A 245 1.85 18.78 -1.43
C SER A 245 2.91 19.89 -1.45
N SER A 246 3.50 20.23 -0.30
CA SER A 246 4.57 21.23 -0.21
C SER A 246 5.92 20.68 -0.65
N GLU A 247 6.24 19.42 -0.35
CA GLU A 247 7.46 18.74 -0.83
C GLU A 247 7.45 18.47 -2.34
N VAL A 248 6.29 18.09 -2.92
CA VAL A 248 6.14 17.96 -4.38
C VAL A 248 6.30 19.32 -5.07
N ASN A 249 5.75 20.40 -4.49
CA ASN A 249 5.97 21.75 -5.00
C ASN A 249 7.44 22.19 -4.88
N LEU A 250 8.12 21.84 -3.79
CA LEU A 250 9.56 22.10 -3.63
C LEU A 250 10.40 21.32 -4.63
N LEU A 251 10.09 20.05 -4.88
CA LEU A 251 10.77 19.25 -5.90
C LEU A 251 10.52 19.81 -7.30
N ILE A 252 9.29 20.20 -7.65
CA ILE A 252 8.99 20.85 -8.93
C ILE A 252 9.74 22.17 -9.07
N ILE A 253 9.79 23.00 -8.02
CA ILE A 253 10.54 24.26 -8.04
C ILE A 253 12.05 24.01 -8.16
N VAL A 254 12.60 23.03 -7.43
CA VAL A 254 14.04 22.68 -7.51
C VAL A 254 14.38 22.14 -8.90
N PHE A 255 13.52 21.32 -9.52
CA PHE A 255 13.71 20.84 -10.90
C PHE A 255 13.57 21.96 -11.93
N LEU A 256 12.68 22.93 -11.73
CA LEU A 256 12.53 24.08 -12.63
C LEU A 256 13.67 25.09 -12.48
N VAL A 257 14.18 25.30 -11.27
CA VAL A 257 15.32 26.19 -10.99
C VAL A 257 16.65 25.56 -11.41
N ALA A 258 16.79 24.22 -11.37
CA ALA A 258 17.97 23.51 -11.88
C ALA A 258 17.98 23.34 -13.42
N ALA A 259 16.88 23.69 -14.10
CA ALA A 259 16.75 23.64 -15.56
C ALA A 259 16.83 25.03 -16.24
N CYS A 260 17.16 26.08 -15.48
CA CYS A 260 17.51 27.42 -15.96
C CYS A 260 18.99 27.69 -15.68
#